data_AF-A0A419HQE8-F1
#
_entry.id   AF-A0A419HQE8-F1
#
_cell.length_a   1.000
_cell.length_b   1.000
_cell.length_c   1.000
_cell.angle_alpha   90.00
_cell.angle_beta   90.00
_cell.angle_gamma   90.00
#
_symmetry.space_group_name_H-M   'P 1'
#
loop_
_entity.id
_entity.type
_entity.pdbx_description
1 polymer ?
#
loop_
_entity_poly.entity_id
_entity_poly.type
_entity_poly.pdbx_seq_one_letter_code
_entity_poly.pdbx_strand_id
1 'polypeptide(L)'
;MSRRILILCCTAVLASCAFLGAQLAVDHHETDPAAVRQRLHATLGDRLASSYYDPGTRRLVANVTDEHAARVAWRTGADPRLVQRGR
;
A
#
# COMPACT_ATOMS: atom_id res chain seq x y z
N MET A 1 26.19 -40.93 32.18
CA MET A 1 25.16 -40.74 31.14
C MET A 1 24.66 -39.31 31.24
N SER A 2 24.56 -38.58 30.12
CA SER A 2 24.05 -37.18 29.96
C SER A 2 25.07 -36.20 29.38
N ARG A 3 25.20 -36.15 28.03
CA ARG A 3 25.78 -34.99 27.29
C ARG A 3 25.23 -34.81 25.85
N ARG A 4 24.11 -35.45 25.48
CA ARG A 4 23.60 -35.43 24.09
C ARG A 4 22.46 -34.42 23.83
N ILE A 5 22.03 -33.64 24.82
CA ILE A 5 20.83 -32.79 24.73
C ILE A 5 21.14 -31.34 24.34
N LEU A 6 22.39 -30.88 24.39
CA LEU A 6 22.69 -29.44 24.24
C LEU A 6 22.84 -28.94 22.79
N ILE A 7 22.94 -29.82 21.79
CA ILE A 7 23.28 -29.41 20.41
C ILE A 7 22.02 -29.12 19.55
N LEU A 8 20.82 -29.51 20.00
CA LEU A 8 19.61 -29.38 19.18
C LEU A 8 18.94 -28.00 19.23
N CYS A 9 19.32 -27.12 20.17
CA CYS A 9 18.62 -25.83 20.37
C CYS A 9 19.22 -24.67 19.56
N CYS A 10 20.46 -24.81 19.06
CA CYS A 10 21.18 -23.69 18.44
C CYS A 10 20.85 -23.48 16.95
N THR A 11 20.31 -24.48 16.26
CA THR A 11 20.04 -24.41 14.81
C THR A 11 18.66 -23.86 14.46
N ALA A 12 17.71 -23.81 15.40
CA ALA A 12 16.35 -23.37 15.09
C ALA A 12 16.18 -21.83 15.07
N VAL A 13 17.02 -21.08 15.77
CA VAL A 13 16.82 -19.63 15.92
C VAL A 13 17.35 -18.82 14.73
N LEU A 14 18.37 -19.32 14.02
CA LEU A 14 18.99 -18.60 12.90
C LEU A 14 18.20 -18.65 11.59
N ALA A 15 17.23 -19.56 11.46
CA ALA A 15 16.44 -19.70 10.22
C ALA A 15 15.32 -18.63 10.08
N SER A 16 14.90 -17.96 11.16
CA SER A 16 13.78 -17.01 11.12
C SER A 16 14.16 -15.59 10.68
N CYS A 17 15.45 -15.21 10.70
CA CYS A 17 15.86 -13.85 10.33
C CYS A 17 16.01 -13.62 8.82
N ALA A 18 16.09 -14.68 8.00
CA ALA A 18 16.27 -14.53 6.55
C ALA A 18 14.97 -14.12 5.81
N PHE A 19 13.79 -14.28 6.43
CA PHE A 19 12.52 -14.03 5.74
C PHE A 19 12.00 -12.59 5.87
N LEU A 20 12.57 -11.78 6.78
CA LEU A 20 12.03 -10.43 7.06
C LEU A 20 12.73 -9.30 6.29
N GLY A 21 13.82 -9.58 5.56
CA GLY A 21 14.59 -8.57 4.84
C GLY A 21 14.10 -8.24 3.42
N ALA A 22 13.16 -8.99 2.86
CA ALA A 22 12.84 -8.95 1.43
C ALA A 22 11.61 -8.11 1.03
N GLN A 23 11.02 -7.33 1.92
CA GLN A 23 9.73 -6.65 1.64
C GLN A 23 9.80 -5.12 1.54
N LEU A 24 10.94 -4.54 1.14
CA LEU A 24 11.06 -3.09 0.91
C LEU A 24 11.62 -2.73 -0.48
N ALA A 25 11.45 -3.61 -1.47
CA ALA A 25 11.43 -3.17 -2.86
C ALA A 25 10.03 -2.60 -3.16
N VAL A 26 9.69 -1.45 -2.55
CA VAL A 26 8.62 -0.61 -3.07
C VAL A 26 9.18 0.00 -4.34
N ASP A 27 9.00 -0.75 -5.42
CA ASP A 27 9.27 -0.33 -6.78
C ASP A 27 8.66 1.06 -6.94
N HIS A 28 9.52 2.10 -6.91
CA HIS A 28 9.16 3.44 -7.35
C HIS A 28 9.07 3.38 -8.88
N HIS A 29 8.25 2.48 -9.41
CA HIS A 29 7.67 2.67 -10.71
C HIS A 29 6.92 3.98 -10.60
N GLU A 30 7.49 5.02 -11.19
CA GLU A 30 6.84 6.29 -11.46
C GLU A 30 5.51 5.94 -12.13
N THR A 31 4.47 5.79 -11.31
CA THR A 31 3.25 5.15 -11.73
C THR A 31 2.54 6.24 -12.49
N ASP A 32 2.47 6.07 -13.82
CA ASP A 32 1.85 7.05 -14.70
C ASP A 32 0.52 7.51 -14.07
N PRO A 33 0.39 8.79 -13.69
CA PRO A 33 -0.79 9.29 -13.01
C PRO A 33 -2.06 9.10 -13.85
N ALA A 34 -1.92 9.01 -15.19
CA ALA A 34 -3.03 8.66 -16.07
C ALA A 34 -3.49 7.20 -15.86
N ALA A 35 -2.55 6.26 -15.77
CA ALA A 35 -2.85 4.85 -15.50
C ALA A 35 -3.48 4.63 -14.12
N VAL A 36 -2.96 5.31 -13.08
CA VAL A 36 -3.55 5.28 -11.73
C VAL A 36 -4.97 5.82 -11.74
N ARG A 37 -5.18 6.97 -12.38
CA ARG A 37 -6.51 7.60 -12.51
C ARG A 37 -7.51 6.68 -13.22
N GLN A 38 -7.10 6.01 -14.30
CA GLN A 38 -7.96 5.06 -15.00
C GLN A 38 -8.35 3.88 -14.10
N ARG A 39 -7.40 3.31 -13.36
CA ARG A 39 -7.67 2.21 -12.40
C ARG A 39 -8.60 2.65 -11.27
N LEU A 40 -8.39 3.84 -10.71
CA LEU A 40 -9.26 4.40 -9.69
C LEU A 40 -10.69 4.58 -10.20
N HIS A 41 -10.85 5.14 -11.40
CA HIS A 41 -12.18 5.32 -12.00
C HIS A 41 -12.87 3.98 -12.24
N ALA A 42 -12.14 2.98 -12.74
CA ALA A 42 -12.68 1.63 -12.94
C ALA A 42 -13.06 0.92 -11.64
N THR A 43 -12.31 1.15 -10.55
CA THR A 43 -12.51 0.44 -9.27
C THR A 43 -13.54 1.12 -8.37
N LEU A 44 -13.50 2.45 -8.30
CA LEU A 44 -14.30 3.23 -7.34
C LEU A 44 -15.59 3.75 -7.96
N GLY A 45 -15.64 3.99 -9.27
CA GLY A 45 -16.81 4.54 -9.96
C GLY A 45 -17.40 5.74 -9.22
N ASP A 46 -18.66 5.63 -8.83
CA ASP A 46 -19.42 6.68 -8.12
C ASP A 46 -18.86 7.08 -6.76
N ARG A 47 -17.99 6.26 -6.15
CA ARG A 47 -17.32 6.57 -4.86
C ARG A 47 -16.13 7.51 -5.03
N LEU A 48 -15.67 7.73 -6.26
CA LEU A 48 -14.65 8.71 -6.62
C LEU A 48 -15.33 10.01 -7.04
N ALA A 49 -15.22 11.05 -6.23
CA ALA A 49 -15.81 12.35 -6.53
C ALA A 49 -14.97 13.14 -7.56
N SER A 50 -13.65 13.13 -7.39
CA SER A 50 -12.70 13.79 -8.30
C SER A 50 -11.28 13.25 -8.07
N SER A 51 -10.40 13.42 -9.06
CA SER A 51 -8.97 13.13 -8.89
C SER A 51 -8.15 14.19 -9.62
N TYR A 52 -7.04 14.62 -9.02
CA TYR A 52 -6.13 15.60 -9.61
C TYR A 52 -4.69 15.30 -9.21
N TYR A 53 -3.74 15.71 -10.05
CA TYR A 53 -2.33 15.63 -9.71
C TYR A 53 -1.91 16.89 -8.95
N ASP A 54 -1.35 16.71 -7.76
CA ASP A 54 -0.78 17.80 -6.98
C ASP A 54 0.72 17.94 -7.29
N PRO A 55 1.15 19.03 -7.97
CA PRO A 55 2.56 19.23 -8.29
C PRO A 55 3.43 19.52 -7.06
N GLY A 56 2.84 19.97 -5.94
CA GLY A 56 3.56 20.23 -4.70
C GLY A 56 4.01 18.96 -4.00
N THR A 57 3.11 17.97 -3.93
CA THR A 57 3.40 16.65 -3.33
C THR A 57 3.85 15.60 -4.35
N ARG A 58 3.76 15.91 -5.66
CA ARG A 58 4.01 14.99 -6.79
C ARG A 58 3.17 13.72 -6.71
N ARG A 59 1.93 13.83 -6.20
CA ARG A 59 1.03 12.70 -5.97
C ARG A 59 -0.31 12.92 -6.66
N LEU A 60 -0.93 11.80 -7.07
CA LEU A 60 -2.32 11.82 -7.50
C LEU A 60 -3.22 11.85 -6.26
N VAL A 61 -3.98 12.91 -6.09
CA VAL A 61 -4.97 13.04 -5.01
C VAL A 61 -6.31 12.52 -5.50
N ALA A 62 -6.95 11.65 -4.72
CA ALA A 62 -8.25 11.06 -5.02
C ALA A 62 -9.28 11.48 -3.96
N ASN A 63 -10.26 12.29 -4.34
CA ASN A 63 -11.37 12.68 -3.48
C ASN A 63 -12.40 11.55 -3.45
N VAL A 64 -12.61 10.95 -2.29
CA VAL A 64 -13.45 9.76 -2.10
C VAL A 64 -14.53 10.01 -1.05
N THR A 65 -15.65 9.29 -1.15
CA THR A 65 -16.82 9.50 -0.29
C THR A 65 -16.84 8.65 0.98
N ASP A 66 -16.02 7.60 1.06
CA ASP A 66 -16.04 6.63 2.15
C ASP A 66 -14.65 6.04 2.44
N GLU A 67 -14.48 5.51 3.65
CA GLU A 67 -13.20 4.97 4.11
C GLU A 67 -12.75 3.73 3.34
N HIS A 68 -13.69 2.93 2.84
CA HIS A 68 -13.34 1.76 2.04
C HIS A 68 -12.71 2.21 0.71
N ALA A 69 -13.29 3.20 0.04
CA ALA A 69 -12.73 3.83 -1.14
C ALA A 69 -11.37 4.48 -0.85
N ALA A 70 -11.18 5.10 0.33
CA ALA A 70 -9.88 5.64 0.73
C ALA A 70 -8.79 4.57 0.82
N ARG A 71 -9.09 3.41 1.43
CA ARG A 71 -8.13 2.28 1.50
C ARG A 71 -7.80 1.71 0.12
N VAL A 72 -8.76 1.68 -0.80
CA VAL A 72 -8.54 1.24 -2.18
C VAL A 72 -7.68 2.26 -2.94
N ALA A 73 -7.95 3.55 -2.78
CA ALA A 73 -7.16 4.60 -3.43
C ALA A 73 -5.70 4.60 -2.96
N TRP A 74 -5.49 4.47 -1.65
CA TRP A 74 -4.15 4.35 -1.07
C TRP A 74 -3.37 3.16 -1.61
N ARG A 75 -4.00 1.98 -1.69
CA ARG A 75 -3.39 0.77 -2.28
C ARG A 75 -3.07 0.90 -3.77
N THR A 76 -3.82 1.74 -4.48
CA THR A 76 -3.59 2.02 -5.92
C THR A 76 -2.48 3.06 -6.14
N GLY A 77 -1.93 3.65 -5.07
CA GLY A 77 -0.85 4.64 -5.14
C GLY A 77 -1.32 6.09 -5.20
N ALA A 78 -2.59 6.36 -4.94
CA ALA A 78 -3.13 7.71 -4.82
C ALA A 78 -3.27 8.14 -3.35
N ASP A 79 -3.21 9.45 -3.12
CA ASP A 79 -3.45 10.05 -1.81
C ASP A 79 -4.96 10.30 -1.60
N PRO A 80 -5.65 9.53 -0.75
CA PRO A 80 -7.08 9.67 -0.58
C PRO A 80 -7.42 10.90 0.28
N ARG A 81 -8.41 11.68 -0.17
CA ARG A 81 -9.06 12.71 0.64
C ARG A 81 -10.53 12.38 0.80
N LEU A 82 -10.95 12.17 2.04
CA LEU A 82 -12.36 11.98 2.36
C LEU A 82 -13.10 13.30 2.21
N VAL A 83 -14.08 13.33 1.31
CA VAL A 83 -14.95 14.48 1.10
C VAL A 83 -16.37 14.11 1.52
N GLN A 84 -16.99 14.94 2.35
CA GLN A 84 -18.43 14.85 2.59
C GLN A 84 -19.13 15.51 1.40
N ARG A 85 -20.06 14.80 0.75
CA ARG A 85 -20.93 15.42 -0.25
C ARG A 85 -21.85 16.40 0.50
N GLY A 86 -21.63 17.69 0.30
CA GLY A 86 -22.57 18.72 0.74
C GLY A 86 -23.93 18.48 0.09
N ARG A 87 -24.99 18.46 0.90
CA ARG A 87 -26.37 18.42 0.41
C ARG A 87 -26.77 19.73 -0.24
#